data_AF-A0A951ZLF7-F1
#
_entry.id   AF-A0A951ZLF7-F1
#
_cell.length_a   1.000
_cell.length_b   1.000
_cell.length_c   1.000
_cell.angle_alpha   90.00
_cell.angle_beta   90.00
_cell.angle_gamma   90.00
#
_symmetry.space_group_name_H-M   'P 1'
#
loop_
_entity.id
_entity.type
_entity.pdbx_description
1 polymer ?
#
loop_
_entity_poly.entity_id
_entity_poly.type
_entity_poly.pdbx_seq_one_letter_code
_entity_poly.pdbx_strand_id
1 'polypeptide(L)'
;LHRLQDDAQALRRHLDGFQEILNDAGEAASTEPYDAVRRDRDAMQAKLGETVAALETIRLNLLRLHAGSLSVAGLTTHIGLAADVSAEVERLLQGQAEVNGLLRDTT
;
A
#
# COMPACT_ATOMS: atom_id res chain seq x y z
N LEU A 1 11.04 -6.40 7.28
CA LEU A 1 9.74 -6.99 7.67
C LEU A 1 8.87 -5.99 8.42
N HIS A 2 9.30 -5.46 9.57
CA HIS A 2 8.53 -4.42 10.28
C HIS A 2 8.16 -3.24 9.38
N ARG A 3 9.12 -2.69 8.62
CA ARG A 3 8.83 -1.64 7.64
C ARG A 3 7.68 -1.97 6.69
N LEU A 4 7.67 -3.17 6.09
CA LEU A 4 6.61 -3.58 5.16
C LEU A 4 5.25 -3.77 5.86
N GLN A 5 5.27 -4.14 7.14
CA GLN A 5 4.06 -4.18 7.97
C GLN A 5 3.55 -2.76 8.27
N ASP A 6 4.46 -1.84 8.60
CA ASP A 6 4.15 -0.43 8.82
C ASP A 6 3.58 0.20 7.54
N ASP A 7 4.17 -0.12 6.37
CA ASP A 7 3.71 0.29 5.04
C ASP A 7 2.30 -0.24 4.76
N ALA A 8 2.02 -1.52 5.05
CA ALA A 8 0.68 -2.10 4.92
C ALA A 8 -0.34 -1.40 5.85
N GLN A 9 0.05 -1.10 7.08
CA GLN A 9 -0.80 -0.37 8.04
C GLN A 9 -1.02 1.08 7.62
N ALA A 10 -0.03 1.74 7.03
CA ALA A 10 -0.18 3.08 6.47
C ALA A 10 -1.17 3.06 5.29
N LEU A 11 -0.93 2.20 4.29
CA LEU A 11 -1.83 2.04 3.15
C LEU A 11 -3.27 1.74 3.59
N ARG A 12 -3.45 0.89 4.61
CA ARG A 12 -4.79 0.59 5.13
C ARG A 12 -5.48 1.83 5.71
N ARG A 13 -4.78 2.61 6.56
CA ARG A 13 -5.33 3.85 7.13
C ARG A 13 -5.70 4.86 6.04
N HIS A 14 -4.86 5.00 5.02
CA HIS A 14 -5.15 5.89 3.89
C HIS A 14 -6.36 5.40 3.07
N LEU A 15 -6.46 4.10 2.81
CA LEU A 15 -7.59 3.50 2.10
C LEU A 15 -8.90 3.72 2.87
N ASP A 16 -8.88 3.52 4.18
CA ASP A 16 -10.05 3.73 5.05
C ASP A 16 -10.48 5.22 4.98
N GLY A 17 -9.54 6.16 4.99
CA GLY A 17 -9.85 7.60 4.83
C GLY A 17 -10.45 7.96 3.46
N PHE A 18 -9.95 7.37 2.37
CA PHE A 18 -10.57 7.56 1.04
C PHE A 18 -11.99 6.98 0.98
N GLN A 19 -12.22 5.83 1.61
CA GLN A 19 -13.55 5.21 1.67
C GLN A 19 -14.51 6.08 2.47
N GLU A 20 -14.06 6.68 3.58
CA GLU A 20 -14.86 7.62 4.37
C GLU A 20 -15.29 8.84 3.53
N ILE A 21 -14.35 9.49 2.83
CA ILE A 21 -14.65 10.64 1.96
C ILE A 21 -15.67 10.27 0.86
N LEU A 22 -15.50 9.12 0.22
CA LEU A 22 -16.41 8.66 -0.82
C LEU A 22 -17.79 8.29 -0.26
N ASN A 23 -17.85 7.71 0.94
CA ASN A 23 -19.10 7.39 1.60
C ASN A 23 -19.86 8.67 2.01
N ASP A 24 -19.16 9.67 2.55
CA ASP A 24 -19.74 10.97 2.93
C ASP A 24 -20.30 11.73 1.73
N ALA A 25 -19.66 11.59 0.56
CA ALA A 25 -20.14 12.16 -0.69
C ALA A 25 -21.39 11.46 -1.25
N GLY A 26 -21.70 10.24 -0.80
CA GLY A 26 -22.90 9.49 -1.20
C GLY A 26 -23.02 9.34 -2.73
N GLU A 27 -24.15 9.77 -3.30
CA GLU A 27 -24.37 9.70 -4.76
C GLU A 27 -23.39 10.61 -5.54
N ALA A 28 -22.94 11.71 -4.95
CA ALA A 28 -21.98 12.62 -5.59
C ALA A 28 -20.61 11.95 -5.81
N ALA A 29 -20.26 10.91 -5.04
CA ALA A 29 -19.02 10.15 -5.20
C ALA A 29 -18.89 9.48 -6.59
N SER A 30 -20.00 9.29 -7.29
CA SER A 30 -20.03 8.71 -8.65
C SER A 30 -19.77 9.73 -9.77
N THR A 31 -19.73 11.02 -9.43
CA THR A 31 -19.59 12.12 -10.38
C THR A 31 -18.12 12.44 -10.68
N GLU A 32 -17.88 13.10 -11.81
CA GLU A 32 -16.55 13.46 -12.32
C GLU A 32 -15.62 14.16 -11.29
N PRO A 33 -16.11 15.06 -10.40
CA PRO A 33 -15.29 15.64 -9.33
C PRO A 33 -14.59 14.63 -8.40
N TYR A 34 -15.14 13.42 -8.24
CA TYR A 34 -14.59 12.37 -7.38
C TYR A 34 -13.78 11.31 -8.14
N ASP A 35 -13.58 11.46 -9.46
CA ASP A 35 -12.81 10.52 -10.28
C ASP A 35 -11.37 10.38 -9.80
N ALA A 36 -10.75 11.50 -9.42
CA ALA A 36 -9.40 11.49 -8.86
C ALA A 36 -9.34 10.71 -7.54
N VAL A 37 -10.29 10.96 -6.63
CA VAL A 37 -10.39 10.27 -5.33
C VAL A 37 -10.58 8.76 -5.51
N ARG A 38 -11.44 8.35 -6.45
CA ARG A 38 -11.64 6.92 -6.77
C ARG A 38 -10.40 6.27 -7.36
N ARG A 39 -9.72 6.94 -8.30
CA ARG A 39 -8.47 6.46 -8.89
C ARG A 39 -7.38 6.28 -7.83
N ASP A 40 -7.23 7.24 -6.92
CA ASP A 40 -6.24 7.16 -5.85
C ASP A 40 -6.58 6.05 -4.85
N ARG A 41 -7.86 5.91 -4.48
CA ARG A 41 -8.36 4.78 -3.68
C ARG A 41 -8.02 3.44 -4.32
N ASP A 42 -8.28 3.29 -5.62
CA ASP A 42 -8.01 2.05 -6.37
C ASP A 42 -6.51 1.73 -6.43
N ALA A 43 -5.67 2.75 -6.66
CA ALA A 43 -4.21 2.61 -6.65
C ALA A 43 -3.69 2.17 -5.27
N MET A 44 -4.19 2.78 -4.19
CA MET A 44 -3.84 2.41 -2.81
C MET A 44 -4.31 1.00 -2.47
N GLN A 45 -5.50 0.60 -2.93
CA GLN A 45 -6.03 -0.74 -2.73
C GLN A 45 -5.16 -1.78 -3.45
N ALA A 46 -4.77 -1.53 -4.70
CA ALA A 46 -3.86 -2.41 -5.44
C ALA A 46 -2.52 -2.54 -4.72
N LYS A 47 -1.93 -1.42 -4.28
CA LYS A 47 -0.65 -1.41 -3.57
C LYS A 47 -0.71 -2.12 -2.21
N LEU A 48 -1.83 -2.01 -1.49
CA LEU A 48 -2.04 -2.76 -0.24
C LEU A 48 -2.06 -4.27 -0.51
N GLY A 49 -2.71 -4.70 -1.60
CA GLY A 49 -2.73 -6.09 -2.04
C GLY A 49 -1.33 -6.64 -2.31
N GLU A 50 -0.51 -5.91 -3.06
CA GLU A 50 0.88 -6.29 -3.34
C GLU A 50 1.73 -6.39 -2.05
N THR A 51 1.57 -5.42 -1.15
CA THR A 51 2.31 -5.36 0.12
C THR A 51 1.96 -6.55 1.01
N VAL A 52 0.68 -6.89 1.14
CA VAL A 52 0.22 -8.06 1.91
C VAL A 52 0.67 -9.37 1.27
N ALA A 53 0.63 -9.47 -0.07
CA ALA A 53 1.12 -10.64 -0.79
C ALA A 53 2.63 -10.86 -0.58
N ALA A 54 3.42 -9.78 -0.56
CA ALA A 54 4.84 -9.84 -0.24
C ALA A 54 5.10 -10.30 1.21
N LEU A 55 4.31 -9.80 2.18
CA LEU A 55 4.38 -10.26 3.58
C LEU A 55 4.07 -11.75 3.72
N GLU A 56 3.01 -12.23 3.07
CA GLU A 56 2.63 -13.64 3.13
C GLU A 56 3.67 -14.53 2.44
N THR A 57 4.24 -14.07 1.32
CA THR A 57 5.34 -14.77 0.64
C THR A 57 6.54 -14.94 1.57
N ILE A 58 6.95 -13.88 2.27
CA ILE A 58 8.06 -13.97 3.23
C ILE A 58 7.71 -14.91 4.39
N ARG A 59 6.49 -14.81 4.94
CA ARG A 59 6.03 -15.70 6.01
C ARG A 59 6.12 -17.17 5.60
N LEU A 60 5.58 -17.54 4.44
CA LEU A 60 5.63 -18.90 3.93
C LEU A 60 7.07 -19.36 3.70
N ASN A 61 7.94 -18.48 3.18
CA ASN A 61 9.35 -18.78 3.00
C ASN A 61 10.09 -18.99 4.32
N LEU A 62 9.78 -18.23 5.36
CA LEU A 62 10.33 -18.44 6.71
C LEU A 62 9.88 -19.78 7.30
N LEU A 63 8.60 -20.16 7.13
CA LEU A 63 8.11 -21.48 7.55
C LEU A 63 8.83 -22.62 6.81
N ARG A 64 9.03 -22.46 5.50
CA ARG A 64 9.75 -23.43 4.67
C ARG A 64 11.22 -23.53 5.04
N LEU A 65 11.88 -22.41 5.33
CA LEU A 65 13.26 -22.38 5.82
C LEU A 65 13.37 -23.09 7.18
N HIS A 66 12.44 -22.82 8.10
CA HIS A 66 12.39 -23.50 9.40
C HIS A 66 12.21 -25.02 9.25
N ALA A 67 11.44 -25.46 8.26
CA ALA A 67 11.28 -26.87 7.91
C ALA A 67 12.44 -27.46 7.08
N GLY A 68 13.50 -26.68 6.77
CA GLY A 68 14.64 -27.14 5.97
C GLY A 68 14.35 -27.31 4.47
N SER A 69 13.24 -26.77 3.97
CA SER A 69 12.73 -26.95 2.60
C SER A 69 12.93 -25.74 1.67
N LEU A 70 13.61 -24.69 2.17
CA LEU A 70 14.00 -23.52 1.41
C LEU A 70 15.43 -23.11 1.77
N SER A 71 16.19 -22.60 0.80
CA SER A 71 17.52 -22.04 1.03
C SER A 71 17.45 -20.60 1.57
N VAL A 72 18.44 -20.20 2.35
CA VAL A 72 18.60 -18.80 2.79
C VAL A 72 18.69 -17.86 1.59
N ALA A 73 19.38 -18.27 0.51
CA ALA A 73 19.47 -17.50 -0.72
C ALA A 73 18.09 -17.19 -1.33
N GLY A 74 17.20 -18.19 -1.40
CA GLY A 74 15.82 -18.00 -1.87
C GLY A 74 15.02 -17.04 -0.98
N LEU A 75 15.17 -17.16 0.34
CA LEU A 75 14.54 -16.23 1.28
C LEU A 75 15.05 -14.79 1.07
N THR A 76 16.36 -14.58 0.92
CA THR A 76 16.93 -13.23 0.74
C THR A 76 16.47 -12.56 -0.55
N THR A 77 16.26 -13.33 -1.63
CA THR A 77 15.69 -12.79 -2.88
C THR A 77 14.31 -12.20 -2.65
N HIS A 78 13.43 -12.93 -1.94
CA HIS A 78 12.08 -12.43 -1.65
C HIS A 78 12.08 -11.24 -0.68
N ILE A 79 13.05 -11.17 0.24
CA ILE A 79 13.24 -9.98 1.08
C ILE A 79 13.64 -8.76 0.23
N GLY A 80 14.49 -8.94 -0.79
CA GLY A 80 14.85 -7.88 -1.73
C GLY A 80 13.64 -7.35 -2.51
N LEU A 81 12.85 -8.25 -3.11
CA LEU A 81 11.62 -7.87 -3.82
C LEU A 81 10.63 -7.12 -2.91
N ALA A 82 10.53 -7.53 -1.66
CA ALA A 82 9.67 -6.85 -0.70
C ALA A 82 10.19 -5.45 -0.32
N ALA A 83 11.51 -5.23 -0.34
CA ALA A 83 12.07 -3.89 -0.16
C ALA A 83 11.71 -2.97 -1.34
N ASP A 84 11.67 -3.50 -2.57
CA ASP A 84 11.23 -2.75 -3.75
C ASP A 84 9.75 -2.34 -3.62
N VAL A 85 8.90 -3.25 -3.14
CA VAL A 85 7.48 -2.95 -2.84
C VAL A 85 7.38 -1.84 -1.79
N SER A 86 8.12 -1.91 -0.69
CA SER A 86 8.17 -0.85 0.33
C SER A 86 8.58 0.51 -0.25
N ALA A 87 9.57 0.55 -1.15
CA ALA A 87 10.01 1.78 -1.78
C ALA A 87 8.92 2.38 -2.71
N GLU A 88 8.14 1.53 -3.37
CA GLU A 88 6.99 1.98 -4.16
C GLU A 88 5.85 2.52 -3.29
N VAL A 89 5.59 1.89 -2.14
CA VAL A 89 4.61 2.41 -1.16
C VAL A 89 5.03 3.80 -0.68
N GLU A 90 6.30 3.97 -0.30
CA GLU A 90 6.82 5.26 0.16
C GLU A 90 6.61 6.36 -0.90
N ARG A 91 6.95 6.09 -2.17
CA ARG A 91 6.73 7.03 -3.27
C ARG A 91 5.24 7.38 -3.45
N LEU A 92 4.37 6.38 -3.36
CA LEU A 92 2.93 6.57 -3.51
C LEU A 92 2.35 7.45 -2.39
N LEU A 93 2.75 7.19 -1.14
CA LEU A 93 2.31 7.97 0.02
C LEU A 93 2.87 9.40 -0.02
N GLN A 94 4.14 9.57 -0.42
CA GLN A 94 4.74 10.89 -0.57
C GLN A 94 4.03 11.72 -1.65
N GLY A 95 3.74 11.14 -2.81
CA GLY A 95 2.99 11.83 -3.86
C GLY A 95 1.61 12.30 -3.38
N GLN A 96 0.93 11.49 -2.56
CA GLN A 96 -0.36 11.87 -1.96
C GLN A 96 -0.22 13.03 -0.97
N ALA A 97 0.83 13.03 -0.13
CA ALA A 97 1.11 14.11 0.80
C ALA A 97 1.43 15.43 0.07
N GLU A 98 2.19 15.38 -1.02
CA GLU A 98 2.53 16.56 -1.84
C GLU A 98 1.29 17.19 -2.48
N VAL A 99 0.39 16.37 -3.04
CA VAL A 99 -0.89 16.85 -3.61
C VAL A 99 -1.76 17.51 -2.54
N ASN A 100 -1.88 16.87 -1.37
CA ASN A 100 -2.66 17.42 -0.26
C ASN A 100 -2.08 18.74 0.27
N GLY A 101 -0.75 18.88 0.29
CA GLY A 101 -0.07 20.12 0.68
C GLY A 101 -0.36 21.26 -0.30
N LEU A 102 -0.22 21.00 -1.61
CA LEU A 102 -0.49 22.00 -2.64
C LEU A 102 -1.95 22.46 -2.64
N LEU A 103 -2.90 21.54 -2.44
CA LEU A 103 -4.33 21.90 -2.38
C LEU A 103 -4.63 22.82 -1.18
N ARG A 104 -4.04 22.57 -0.02
CA ARG A 104 -4.20 23.39 1.18
C ARG A 104 -3.64 24.80 1.05
N ASP A 105 -2.53 24.99 0.32
CA ASP A 105 -1.92 26.31 0.13
C ASP A 105 -2.67 27.19 -0.89
N THR A 106 -3.55 26.61 -1.70
CA THR A 106 -4.31 27.33 -2.74
C THR A 106 -5.74 27.73 -2.37
N THR A 107 -6.21 27.40 -1.15
CA THR A 107 -7.55 27.76 -0.62
C THR A 107 -7.43 28.61 0.63
#